data_AF-A0A848EJK4-F1
#
_entry.id   AF-A0A848EJK4-F1
#
_cell.length_a   1.000
_cell.length_b   1.000
_cell.length_c   1.000
_cell.angle_alpha   90.00
_cell.angle_beta   90.00
_cell.angle_gamma   90.00
#
_symmetry.space_group_name_H-M   'P 1'
#
loop_
_entity.id
_entity.type
_entity.pdbx_description
1 polymer ?
#
loop_
_entity_poly.entity_id
_entity_poly.type
_entity_poly.pdbx_seq_one_letter_code
_entity_poly.pdbx_strand_id
1 'polypeptide(L)'
;MAESISTERKILGDDYAAIAQSHYPALADLPAEDVLALARQLREQRDRLRGMLHTNRRARRGKGEPRAVSGNDVALARRKQVYAAALKRVNHRLDILQGEARRAWHAAALRDALARKHAARAHHPAAGDSADVGMHAKPSRKRTVRTDPREIGRVSAFVKAAQARRDR
;
A
#
# COMPACT_ATOMS: atom_id res chain seq x y z
N MET A 1 -6.13 -4.39 -15.46
CA MET A 1 -6.38 -2.94 -15.53
C MET A 1 -7.69 -2.66 -14.83
N ALA A 2 -7.83 -1.52 -14.15
CA ALA A 2 -9.14 -1.11 -13.63
C ALA A 2 -9.99 -0.62 -14.81
N GLU A 3 -11.23 -1.07 -14.88
CA GLU A 3 -12.19 -0.64 -15.90
C GLU A 3 -12.81 0.71 -15.51
N SER A 4 -13.32 1.45 -16.50
CA SER A 4 -14.09 2.68 -16.19
C SER A 4 -15.39 2.33 -15.48
N ILE A 5 -15.94 3.24 -14.67
CA ILE A 5 -17.23 3.04 -13.98
C ILE A 5 -18.36 2.71 -14.98
N SER A 6 -18.37 3.37 -16.14
CA SER A 6 -19.33 3.10 -17.22
C SER A 6 -19.19 1.66 -17.75
N THR A 7 -17.95 1.20 -17.96
CA THR A 7 -17.68 -0.17 -18.39
C THR A 7 -18.08 -1.18 -17.32
N GLU A 8 -17.78 -0.92 -16.04
CA GLU A 8 -18.17 -1.79 -14.92
C GLU A 8 -19.70 -1.93 -14.83
N ARG A 9 -20.45 -0.83 -14.99
CA ARG A 9 -21.93 -0.84 -15.07
C ARG A 9 -22.44 -1.69 -16.22
N LYS A 10 -21.83 -1.56 -17.40
CA LYS A 10 -22.20 -2.36 -18.58
C LYS A 10 -21.91 -3.86 -18.39
N ILE A 11 -20.83 -4.20 -17.68
CA ILE A 11 -20.44 -5.59 -17.43
C ILE A 11 -21.33 -6.26 -16.36
N LEU A 12 -21.70 -5.52 -15.31
CA LEU A 12 -22.43 -6.07 -14.16
C LEU A 12 -23.95 -5.88 -14.23
N GLY A 13 -24.45 -4.85 -14.93
CA GLY A 13 -25.87 -4.51 -14.89
C GLY A 13 -26.32 -4.21 -13.47
N ASP A 14 -27.38 -4.89 -13.02
CA ASP A 14 -27.97 -4.71 -11.69
C ASP A 14 -27.01 -5.05 -10.54
N ASP A 15 -26.08 -5.98 -10.77
CA ASP A 15 -25.06 -6.37 -9.79
C ASP A 15 -24.05 -5.23 -9.48
N TYR A 16 -24.07 -4.15 -10.28
CA TYR A 16 -23.18 -3.01 -10.06
C TYR A 16 -23.38 -2.39 -8.66
N ALA A 17 -24.59 -2.48 -8.08
CA ALA A 17 -24.86 -2.00 -6.74
C ALA A 17 -23.90 -2.58 -5.69
N ALA A 18 -23.47 -3.85 -5.86
CA ALA A 18 -22.56 -4.53 -4.95
C ALA A 18 -21.14 -3.95 -4.95
N ILE A 19 -20.73 -3.25 -6.01
CA ILE A 19 -19.40 -2.64 -6.13
C ILE A 19 -19.42 -1.12 -6.04
N ALA A 20 -20.59 -0.48 -6.01
CA ALA A 20 -20.72 0.98 -6.03
C ALA A 20 -19.96 1.64 -4.86
N GLN A 21 -20.06 1.06 -3.66
CA GLN A 21 -19.35 1.52 -2.45
C GLN A 21 -17.82 1.31 -2.52
N SER A 22 -17.31 0.53 -3.46
CA SER A 22 -15.86 0.31 -3.62
C SER A 22 -15.14 1.46 -4.33
N HIS A 23 -15.87 2.46 -4.83
CA HIS A 23 -15.32 3.61 -5.55
C HIS A 23 -15.11 4.81 -4.62
N TYR A 24 -14.08 5.59 -4.92
CA TYR A 24 -13.89 6.90 -4.29
C TYR A 24 -14.88 7.91 -4.91
N PRO A 25 -15.42 8.87 -4.13
CA PRO A 25 -15.07 9.18 -2.74
C PRO A 25 -15.74 8.29 -1.68
N ALA A 26 -16.85 7.59 -1.99
CA ALA A 26 -17.66 6.85 -1.01
C ALA A 26 -16.85 5.87 -0.13
N LEU A 27 -15.85 5.18 -0.70
CA LEU A 27 -14.98 4.27 0.04
C LEU A 27 -14.15 4.96 1.16
N ALA A 28 -13.87 6.25 1.01
CA ALA A 28 -13.12 7.02 2.01
C ALA A 28 -13.95 7.25 3.28
N ASP A 29 -15.25 7.47 3.14
CA ASP A 29 -16.15 7.83 4.23
C ASP A 29 -16.67 6.63 5.03
N LEU A 30 -16.40 5.40 4.56
CA LEU A 30 -16.82 4.19 5.23
C LEU A 30 -15.99 3.90 6.50
N PRO A 31 -16.64 3.47 7.61
CA PRO A 31 -15.94 3.01 8.80
C PRO A 31 -15.21 1.68 8.55
N ALA A 32 -14.19 1.39 9.36
CA ALA A 32 -13.33 0.23 9.16
C ALA A 32 -14.09 -1.11 9.13
N GLU A 33 -15.14 -1.25 9.93
CA GLU A 33 -15.99 -2.44 9.97
C GLU A 33 -16.74 -2.65 8.65
N ASP A 34 -17.31 -1.59 8.09
CA ASP A 34 -18.03 -1.64 6.81
C ASP A 34 -17.09 -1.91 5.65
N VAL A 35 -15.88 -1.33 5.64
CA VAL A 35 -14.85 -1.63 4.64
C VAL A 35 -14.47 -3.11 4.71
N LEU A 36 -14.40 -3.69 5.90
CA LEU A 36 -14.10 -5.11 6.10
C LEU A 36 -15.26 -6.01 5.67
N ALA A 37 -16.50 -5.64 5.97
CA ALA A 37 -17.70 -6.34 5.51
C ALA A 37 -17.79 -6.33 3.98
N LEU A 38 -17.58 -5.17 3.35
CA LEU A 38 -17.53 -5.02 1.91
C LEU A 38 -16.43 -5.90 1.29
N ALA A 39 -15.23 -5.94 1.90
CA ALA A 39 -14.15 -6.82 1.43
C ALA A 39 -14.53 -8.30 1.45
N ARG A 40 -15.29 -8.76 2.47
CA ARG A 40 -15.79 -10.14 2.55
C ARG A 40 -16.78 -10.44 1.44
N GLN A 41 -17.80 -9.58 1.27
CA GLN A 41 -18.81 -9.73 0.22
C GLN A 41 -18.19 -9.77 -1.19
N LEU A 42 -17.27 -8.85 -1.49
CA LEU A 42 -16.57 -8.82 -2.78
C LEU A 42 -15.71 -10.06 -3.01
N ARG A 43 -15.07 -10.59 -1.96
CA ARG A 43 -14.26 -11.81 -2.03
C ARG A 43 -15.14 -13.02 -2.35
N GLU A 44 -16.29 -13.16 -1.68
CA GLU A 44 -17.25 -14.23 -1.92
C GLU A 44 -17.78 -14.19 -3.36
N GLN A 45 -18.15 -13.02 -3.87
CA GLN A 45 -18.64 -12.89 -5.24
C GLN A 45 -17.56 -13.24 -6.29
N ARG A 46 -16.33 -12.76 -6.08
CA ARG A 46 -15.18 -13.10 -6.92
C ARG A 46 -14.92 -14.61 -6.90
N ASP A 47 -14.98 -15.23 -5.73
CA ASP A 47 -14.66 -16.66 -5.56
C ASP A 47 -15.78 -17.56 -6.10
N ARG A 48 -17.04 -17.12 -6.01
CA ARG A 48 -18.18 -17.75 -6.70
C ARG A 48 -17.96 -17.78 -8.21
N LEU A 49 -17.63 -16.65 -8.82
CA LEU A 49 -17.36 -16.57 -10.28
C LEU A 49 -16.11 -17.38 -10.66
N ARG A 50 -15.07 -17.37 -9.82
CA ARG A 50 -13.89 -18.22 -10.00
C ARG A 50 -14.25 -19.71 -9.96
N GLY A 51 -15.11 -20.12 -9.04
CA GLY A 51 -15.61 -21.49 -8.93
C GLY A 51 -16.34 -21.91 -10.20
N MET A 52 -17.27 -21.08 -10.69
CA MET A 52 -17.99 -21.32 -11.95
C MET A 52 -17.03 -21.50 -13.13
N LEU A 53 -16.03 -20.62 -13.28
CA LEU A 53 -15.02 -20.73 -14.34
C LEU A 53 -14.21 -22.03 -14.26
N HIS A 54 -13.85 -22.46 -13.05
CA HIS A 54 -13.12 -23.71 -12.86
C HIS A 54 -13.99 -24.93 -13.17
N THR A 55 -15.26 -24.92 -12.76
CA THR A 55 -16.23 -25.97 -13.08
C THR A 55 -16.46 -26.05 -14.60
N ASN A 56 -16.68 -24.93 -15.28
CA ASN A 56 -16.84 -24.90 -16.74
C ASN A 56 -15.60 -25.45 -17.47
N ARG A 57 -14.40 -25.07 -17.02
CA ARG A 57 -13.14 -25.58 -17.58
C ARG A 57 -12.96 -27.08 -17.34
N ARG A 58 -13.42 -27.59 -16.20
CA ARG A 58 -13.39 -29.02 -15.87
C ARG A 58 -14.38 -29.82 -16.73
N ALA A 59 -15.61 -29.33 -16.89
CA ALA A 59 -16.63 -29.92 -17.76
C ALA A 59 -16.16 -29.97 -19.22
N ARG A 60 -15.56 -28.89 -19.75
CA ARG A 60 -14.95 -28.87 -21.10
C ARG A 60 -13.85 -29.91 -21.32
N ARG A 61 -13.21 -30.36 -20.24
CA ARG A 61 -12.18 -31.43 -20.27
C ARG A 61 -12.78 -32.83 -20.08
N GLY A 62 -14.11 -32.96 -20.07
CA GLY A 62 -14.81 -34.22 -19.79
C GLY A 62 -14.73 -34.66 -18.32
N LYS A 63 -14.26 -33.79 -17.41
CA LYS A 63 -14.08 -34.10 -15.98
C LYS A 63 -15.11 -33.35 -15.14
N GLY A 64 -16.37 -33.75 -15.22
CA GLY A 64 -17.48 -33.20 -14.41
C GLY A 64 -18.77 -33.03 -15.19
N GLU A 65 -19.88 -32.80 -14.49
CA GLU A 65 -21.18 -32.58 -15.12
C GLU A 65 -21.19 -31.29 -15.96
N PRO A 66 -21.69 -31.33 -17.21
CA PRO A 66 -21.91 -30.14 -18.01
C PRO A 66 -23.05 -29.32 -17.40
N ARG A 67 -22.72 -28.25 -16.69
CA ARG A 67 -23.72 -27.26 -16.27
C ARG A 67 -24.17 -26.41 -17.46
N ALA A 68 -25.46 -26.08 -17.51
CA ALA A 68 -26.11 -25.28 -18.55
C ALA A 68 -25.50 -23.88 -18.82
N VAL A 69 -24.59 -23.40 -17.96
CA VAL A 69 -23.84 -22.13 -18.13
C VAL A 69 -22.61 -22.29 -19.05
N SER A 70 -22.44 -23.45 -19.69
CA SER A 70 -21.36 -23.75 -20.62
C SER A 70 -21.49 -22.95 -21.93
N GLY A 71 -21.12 -21.67 -21.90
CA GLY A 71 -21.16 -20.82 -23.10
C GLY A 71 -20.41 -19.49 -22.95
N ASN A 72 -20.39 -18.89 -21.75
CA ASN A 72 -19.95 -17.50 -21.57
C ASN A 72 -18.77 -17.32 -20.61
N ASP A 73 -17.74 -18.17 -20.71
CA ASP A 73 -16.53 -18.08 -19.87
C ASP A 73 -15.82 -16.71 -19.96
N VAL A 74 -15.84 -16.07 -21.14
CA VAL A 74 -15.24 -14.73 -21.32
C VAL A 74 -15.99 -13.68 -20.51
N ALA A 75 -17.34 -13.69 -20.57
CA ALA A 75 -18.16 -12.76 -19.80
C ALA A 75 -18.03 -12.99 -18.29
N LEU A 76 -18.00 -14.25 -17.84
CA LEU A 76 -17.75 -14.60 -16.44
C LEU A 76 -16.35 -14.16 -15.98
N ALA A 77 -15.33 -14.32 -16.83
CA ALA A 77 -13.98 -13.86 -16.54
C ALA A 77 -13.91 -12.34 -16.41
N ARG A 78 -14.60 -11.59 -17.28
CA ARG A 78 -14.70 -10.12 -17.19
C ARG A 78 -15.41 -9.68 -15.91
N ARG A 79 -16.57 -10.27 -15.57
CA ARG A 79 -17.27 -10.00 -14.30
C ARG A 79 -16.37 -10.27 -13.10
N LYS A 80 -15.67 -11.40 -13.09
CA LYS A 80 -14.70 -11.74 -12.03
C LYS A 80 -13.59 -10.68 -11.92
N GLN A 81 -13.07 -10.19 -13.04
CA GLN A 81 -12.03 -9.15 -13.05
C GLN A 81 -12.54 -7.84 -12.44
N VAL A 82 -13.79 -7.46 -12.69
CA VAL A 82 -14.42 -6.28 -12.06
C VAL A 82 -14.46 -6.44 -10.53
N TYR A 83 -14.94 -7.58 -10.01
CA TYR A 83 -14.93 -7.85 -8.57
C TYR A 83 -13.52 -7.88 -7.97
N ALA A 84 -12.53 -8.42 -8.71
CA ALA A 84 -11.14 -8.42 -8.26
C ALA A 84 -10.56 -7.01 -8.20
N ALA A 85 -10.90 -6.12 -9.14
CA ALA A 85 -10.48 -4.73 -9.13
C ALA A 85 -11.14 -3.96 -7.98
N ALA A 86 -12.44 -4.15 -7.75
CA ALA A 86 -13.15 -3.59 -6.59
C ALA A 86 -12.51 -4.03 -5.27
N LEU A 87 -12.24 -5.32 -5.11
CA LEU A 87 -11.57 -5.86 -3.92
C LEU A 87 -10.18 -5.27 -3.72
N LYS A 88 -9.42 -4.99 -4.79
CA LYS A 88 -8.12 -4.33 -4.70
C LYS A 88 -8.23 -2.92 -4.10
N ARG A 89 -9.24 -2.13 -4.54
CA ARG A 89 -9.50 -0.78 -3.99
C ARG A 89 -9.83 -0.85 -2.49
N VAL A 90 -10.72 -1.76 -2.12
CA VAL A 90 -11.15 -1.94 -0.72
C VAL A 90 -10.00 -2.42 0.18
N ASN A 91 -9.20 -3.38 -0.28
CA ASN A 91 -8.02 -3.83 0.49
C ASN A 91 -7.02 -2.69 0.69
N HIS A 92 -6.80 -1.85 -0.33
CA HIS A 92 -5.94 -0.69 -0.17
C HIS A 92 -6.45 0.27 0.91
N ARG A 93 -7.78 0.48 1.00
CA ARG A 93 -8.37 1.28 2.09
C ARG A 93 -8.15 0.63 3.46
N LEU A 94 -8.31 -0.69 3.56
CA LEU A 94 -7.99 -1.43 4.80
C LEU A 94 -6.52 -1.27 5.20
N ASP A 95 -5.59 -1.34 4.25
CA ASP A 95 -4.16 -1.17 4.53
C ASP A 95 -3.86 0.23 5.06
N ILE A 96 -4.53 1.26 4.53
CA ILE A 96 -4.43 2.65 5.02
C ILE A 96 -4.92 2.73 6.47
N LEU A 97 -6.14 2.24 6.75
CA LEU A 97 -6.75 2.27 8.08
C LEU A 97 -5.91 1.51 9.11
N GLN A 98 -5.41 0.33 8.76
CA GLN A 98 -4.51 -0.43 9.61
C GLN A 98 -3.17 0.29 9.82
N GLY A 99 -2.65 0.96 8.78
CA GLY A 99 -1.46 1.80 8.88
C GLY A 99 -1.64 2.94 9.86
N GLU A 100 -2.78 3.63 9.81
CA GLU A 100 -3.14 4.70 10.74
C GLU A 100 -3.26 4.20 12.18
N ALA A 101 -3.98 3.10 12.39
CA ALA A 101 -4.12 2.47 13.70
C ALA A 101 -2.77 2.04 14.28
N ARG A 102 -1.89 1.43 13.48
CA ARG A 102 -0.53 1.05 13.90
C ARG A 102 0.30 2.27 14.30
N ARG A 103 0.26 3.35 13.50
CA ARG A 103 0.99 4.59 13.81
C ARG A 103 0.50 5.21 15.12
N ALA A 104 -0.82 5.27 15.32
CA ALA A 104 -1.41 5.78 16.56
C ALA A 104 -0.99 4.95 17.77
N TRP A 105 -1.01 3.61 17.65
CA TRP A 105 -0.56 2.71 18.70
C TRP A 105 0.91 2.91 19.05
N HIS A 106 1.80 2.96 18.05
CA HIS A 106 3.23 3.20 18.27
C HIS A 106 3.49 4.57 18.93
N ALA A 107 2.79 5.61 18.50
CA ALA A 107 2.91 6.94 19.09
C ALA A 107 2.44 6.97 20.56
N ALA A 108 1.39 6.24 20.91
CA ALA A 108 0.96 6.08 22.30
C ALA A 108 2.01 5.31 23.13
N ALA A 109 2.46 4.16 22.65
CA ALA A 109 3.46 3.34 23.34
C ALA A 109 4.79 4.08 23.58
N LEU A 110 5.24 4.89 22.62
CA LEU A 110 6.43 5.71 22.77
C LEU A 110 6.25 6.82 23.81
N ARG A 111 5.09 7.48 23.83
CA ARG A 111 4.76 8.49 24.85
C ARG A 111 4.73 7.88 26.25
N ASP A 112 4.14 6.71 26.40
CA ASP A 112 4.10 5.99 27.68
C ASP A 112 5.50 5.58 28.14
N ALA A 113 6.33 5.06 27.23
CA ALA A 113 7.71 4.70 27.54
C ALA A 113 8.55 5.92 27.96
N LEU A 114 8.37 7.05 27.27
CA LEU A 114 9.01 8.32 27.62
C LEU A 114 8.54 8.82 29.00
N ALA A 115 7.24 8.77 29.28
CA ALA A 115 6.69 9.13 30.60
C ALA A 115 7.28 8.26 31.72
N ARG A 116 7.38 6.93 31.52
CA ARG A 116 8.03 6.03 32.48
C ARG A 116 9.50 6.37 32.67
N LYS A 117 10.23 6.70 31.61
CA LYS A 117 11.64 7.11 31.69
C LYS A 117 11.80 8.41 32.51
N HIS A 118 10.91 9.39 32.33
CA HIS A 118 10.95 10.63 33.11
C HIS A 118 10.54 10.42 34.57
N ALA A 119 9.60 9.52 34.85
CA ALA A 119 9.19 9.19 36.21
C ALA A 119 10.21 8.32 36.96
N ALA A 120 11.04 7.56 36.24
CA ALA A 120 12.08 6.75 36.83
C ALA A 120 13.13 7.63 37.52
N ARG A 121 13.44 7.31 38.78
CA ARG A 121 14.48 7.99 39.53
C ARG A 121 15.83 7.76 38.86
N ALA A 122 16.56 8.84 38.55
CA ALA A 122 17.92 8.73 38.06
C ALA A 122 18.80 8.11 39.16
N HIS A 123 19.43 6.96 38.86
CA HIS A 123 20.38 6.29 39.74
C HIS A 123 21.82 6.83 39.59
N HIS A 124 22.02 7.81 38.72
CA HIS A 124 23.27 8.53 38.55
C HIS A 124 23.10 9.97 39.07
N PRO A 125 24.18 10.63 39.50
CA PRO A 125 24.14 12.06 39.79
C PRO A 125 23.58 12.81 38.58
N ALA A 126 22.97 13.98 38.83
CA ALA A 126 22.58 14.87 37.76
C ALA A 126 23.80 15.07 36.84
N ALA A 127 23.58 15.06 35.52
CA ALA A 127 24.59 15.59 34.63
C ALA A 127 24.83 17.02 35.12
N GLY A 128 26.02 17.29 35.65
CA GLY A 128 26.42 18.65 35.98
C GLY A 128 26.41 19.53 34.73
N ASP A 129 26.93 20.74 34.84
CA ASP A 129 26.89 21.70 33.74
C ASP A 129 27.41 21.08 32.42
N SER A 130 26.50 20.85 31.48
CA SER A 130 26.85 20.43 30.12
C SER A 130 27.16 21.68 29.29
N ALA A 131 28.06 21.52 28.32
CA ALA A 131 28.71 22.61 27.57
C ALA A 131 27.77 23.62 26.88
N ASP A 132 26.46 23.34 26.80
CA ASP A 132 25.48 24.17 26.11
C ASP A 132 24.93 25.32 26.97
N VAL A 133 25.09 25.26 28.30
CA VAL A 133 24.81 26.39 29.20
C VAL A 133 26.13 27.00 29.65
N GLY A 134 26.72 27.81 28.76
CA GLY A 134 27.80 28.73 29.15
C GLY A 134 29.20 28.52 28.55
N MET A 135 29.43 27.56 27.64
CA MET A 135 30.71 27.47 26.91
C MET A 135 30.53 27.70 25.40
N HIS A 136 31.29 28.64 24.83
CA HIS A 136 31.29 28.90 23.39
C HIS A 136 31.80 27.68 22.60
N ALA A 137 31.12 27.37 21.49
CA ALA A 137 31.48 26.28 20.60
C ALA A 137 32.93 26.42 20.10
N LYS A 138 33.81 25.46 20.44
CA LYS A 138 35.15 25.38 19.86
C LYS A 138 35.01 24.85 18.43
N PRO A 139 35.48 25.59 17.40
CA PRO A 139 35.39 25.12 16.02
C PRO A 139 36.18 23.82 15.85
N SER A 140 35.62 22.89 15.07
CA SER A 140 36.27 21.62 14.77
C SER A 140 37.61 21.85 14.09
N ARG A 141 38.71 21.36 14.69
CA ARG A 141 40.05 21.32 14.06
C ARG A 141 40.18 20.26 12.96
N LYS A 142 39.08 19.60 12.58
CA LYS A 142 39.12 18.62 11.48
C LYS A 142 39.54 19.34 10.22
N ARG A 143 40.64 18.88 9.61
CA ARG A 143 41.10 19.34 8.31
C ARG A 143 40.00 19.02 7.30
N THR A 144 39.19 20.00 6.92
CA THR A 144 38.32 19.90 5.75
C THR A 144 39.25 19.69 4.56
N VAL A 145 39.40 18.45 4.12
CA VAL A 145 40.05 18.18 2.83
C VAL A 145 39.11 18.78 1.80
N ARG A 146 39.46 19.99 1.33
CA ARG A 146 38.75 20.63 0.22
C ARG A 146 39.18 19.88 -1.03
N THR A 147 38.32 18.98 -1.51
CA THR A 147 38.55 18.27 -2.79
C THR A 147 38.79 19.31 -3.89
N ASP A 148 39.76 19.05 -4.77
CA ASP A 148 40.06 19.96 -5.86
C ASP A 148 38.80 20.09 -6.76
N PRO A 149 38.29 21.32 -7.02
CA PRO A 149 37.16 21.54 -7.91
C PRO A 149 37.32 20.87 -9.29
N ARG A 150 38.56 20.70 -9.78
CA ARG A 150 38.87 20.04 -11.05
C ARG A 150 38.55 18.54 -11.01
N GLU A 151 38.71 17.90 -9.87
CA GLU A 151 38.40 16.49 -9.67
C GLU A 151 36.90 16.24 -9.71
N ILE A 152 36.11 17.16 -9.13
CA ILE A 152 34.64 17.14 -9.20
C ILE A 152 34.17 17.24 -10.65
N GLY A 153 34.71 18.20 -11.42
CA GLY A 153 34.38 18.37 -12.84
C GLY A 153 34.74 17.15 -13.68
N ARG A 154 35.92 16.56 -13.44
CA ARG A 154 36.39 15.34 -14.13
C ARG A 154 35.47 14.15 -13.88
N VAL A 155 35.10 13.89 -12.62
CA VAL A 155 34.19 12.77 -12.27
C VAL A 155 32.80 13.00 -12.87
N SER A 156 32.28 14.23 -12.79
CA SER A 156 30.98 14.57 -13.39
C SER A 156 30.97 14.36 -14.92
N ALA A 157 32.02 14.77 -15.63
CA ALA A 157 32.14 14.58 -17.07
C ALA A 157 32.28 13.09 -17.43
N PHE A 158 33.06 12.33 -16.66
CA PHE A 158 33.22 10.89 -16.83
C PHE A 158 31.90 10.14 -16.69
N VAL A 159 31.12 10.43 -15.64
CA VAL A 159 29.81 9.81 -15.42
C VAL A 159 28.84 10.17 -16.54
N LYS A 160 28.81 11.44 -16.97
CA LYS A 160 27.96 11.89 -18.08
C LYS A 160 28.29 11.17 -19.39
N ALA A 161 29.58 11.00 -19.70
CA ALA A 161 30.02 10.26 -20.88
C ALA A 161 29.69 8.77 -20.80
N ALA A 162 29.87 8.14 -19.64
CA ALA A 162 29.52 6.74 -19.41
C ALA A 162 28.00 6.50 -19.56
N GLN A 163 27.18 7.41 -19.05
CA GLN A 163 25.73 7.35 -19.17
C GLN A 163 25.28 7.51 -20.63
N ALA A 164 25.84 8.48 -21.37
CA ALA A 164 25.54 8.67 -22.79
C ALA A 164 25.93 7.45 -23.66
N ARG A 165 26.95 6.67 -23.27
CA ARG A 165 27.29 5.40 -23.93
C ARG A 165 26.31 4.26 -23.61
N ARG A 166 25.66 4.32 -22.45
CA ARG A 166 24.69 3.30 -22.00
C ARG A 166 23.29 3.57 -22.57
N ASP A 167 22.94 4.84 -22.76
CA ASP A 167 21.64 5.27 -23.30
C ASP A 167 21.59 5.27 -24.84
N ARG A 168 22.70 4.88 -25.48
CA ARG A 168 22.81 4.69 -26.94
C ARG A 168 22.64 3.21 -27.29
#